data_AF-A0A9P0GFJ4-F1
#
_entry.id   AF-A0A9P0GFJ4-F1
#
_cell.length_a   1.000
_cell.length_b   1.000
_cell.length_c   1.000
_cell.angle_alpha   90.00
_cell.angle_beta   90.00
_cell.angle_gamma   90.00
#
_symmetry.space_group_name_H-M   'P 1'
#
loop_
_entity.id
_entity.type
_entity.pdbx_description
1 polymer ?
#
loop_
_entity_poly.entity_id
_entity_poly.type
_entity_poly.pdbx_seq_one_letter_code
_entity_poly.pdbx_strand_id
1 'polypeptide(L)'
;MQIENLNINGVNIPHRVVPIVADGACLFRALSYVIYGRQNLDRELRKRIVDHVIERWSQFSIMSHDSYGNNYANANAYYADMSQSNTYGGLCELTAAGQLFELIFEVYRNGKLYAKFGNEGNPIRRLRFTNNLSSGHFDVYLQYESVSPTHSSDMPYYHYE
;
A
#
# COMPACT_ATOMS: atom_id res chain seq x y z
N MET A 1 16.67 -8.97 7.13
CA MET A 1 15.73 -7.82 7.19
C MET A 1 16.31 -6.74 6.31
N GLN A 2 15.58 -6.28 5.29
CA GLN A 2 16.05 -5.21 4.39
C GLN A 2 15.58 -3.87 4.94
N ILE A 3 16.51 -2.91 5.07
CA ILE A 3 16.25 -1.53 5.47
C ILE A 3 16.59 -0.63 4.29
N GLU A 4 15.72 0.33 4.00
CA GLU A 4 15.96 1.37 2.99
C GLU A 4 15.64 2.74 3.60
N ASN A 5 16.35 3.78 3.17
CA ASN A 5 16.07 5.15 3.57
C ASN A 5 15.05 5.77 2.62
N LEU A 6 13.97 6.31 3.18
CA LEU A 6 13.01 7.13 2.46
C LEU A 6 13.34 8.60 2.66
N ASN A 7 13.41 9.37 1.57
CA ASN A 7 13.47 10.82 1.65
C ASN A 7 12.06 11.35 1.97
N ILE A 8 11.86 11.80 3.20
CA ILE A 8 10.62 12.39 3.68
C ILE A 8 10.94 13.85 4.01
N ASN A 9 10.44 14.77 3.18
CA ASN A 9 10.64 16.22 3.34
C ASN A 9 12.13 16.61 3.49
N GLY A 10 13.02 15.98 2.72
CA GLY A 10 14.46 16.25 2.75
C GLY A 10 15.24 15.46 3.81
N VAL A 11 14.57 14.72 4.69
CA VAL A 11 15.20 13.89 5.72
C VAL A 11 15.18 12.42 5.29
N ASN A 12 16.32 11.75 5.40
CA ASN A 12 16.40 10.31 5.16
C ASN A 12 15.96 9.55 6.42
N ILE A 13 14.81 8.87 6.35
CA ILE A 13 14.24 8.12 7.46
C ILE A 13 14.32 6.61 7.15
N PRO A 14 14.93 5.79 8.03
CA PRO A 14 15.05 4.35 7.80
C PRO A 14 13.69 3.66 7.90
N HIS A 15 13.42 2.79 6.93
CA HIS A 15 12.21 1.96 6.89
C HIS A 15 12.59 0.51 6.61
N ARG A 16 11.94 -0.41 7.32
CA ARG A 16 11.99 -1.84 7.02
C ARG A 16 11.12 -2.14 5.81
N VAL A 17 11.68 -2.88 4.86
CA VAL A 17 10.93 -3.50 3.76
C VAL A 17 10.30 -4.79 4.26
N VAL A 18 8.98 -4.88 4.15
CA VAL A 18 8.23 -6.12 4.34
C VAL A 18 7.94 -6.71 2.96
N PRO A 19 8.54 -7.87 2.62
CA PRO A 19 8.37 -8.46 1.30
C PRO A 19 6.94 -8.95 1.10
N ILE A 20 6.38 -8.66 -0.07
CA ILE A 20 5.06 -9.13 -0.48
C ILE A 20 5.22 -10.24 -1.52
N VAL A 21 4.29 -11.20 -1.54
CA VAL A 21 4.31 -12.27 -2.56
C VAL A 21 4.17 -11.66 -3.96
N ALA A 22 5.09 -12.02 -4.86
CA ALA A 22 5.14 -11.52 -6.23
C ALA A 22 4.23 -12.33 -7.18
N ASP A 23 2.92 -12.32 -6.92
CA ASP A 23 1.93 -13.15 -7.62
C ASP A 23 0.82 -12.33 -8.30
N GLY A 24 1.14 -11.22 -8.97
CA GLY A 24 0.17 -10.37 -9.68
C GLY A 24 -0.92 -9.69 -8.83
N ALA A 25 -1.17 -10.19 -7.63
CA ALA A 25 -2.00 -9.62 -6.59
C ALA A 25 -1.20 -8.67 -5.67
N CYS A 26 0.08 -8.42 -5.97
CA CYS A 26 1.02 -7.78 -5.04
C CYS A 26 0.50 -6.43 -4.48
N LEU A 27 -0.19 -5.60 -5.28
CA LEU A 27 -0.81 -4.38 -4.76
C LEU A 27 -1.84 -4.69 -3.66
N PHE A 28 -2.79 -5.60 -3.94
CA PHE A 28 -3.85 -5.95 -2.98
C PHE A 28 -3.29 -6.63 -1.73
N ARG A 29 -2.24 -7.44 -1.88
CA ARG A 29 -1.51 -8.02 -0.75
C ARG A 29 -0.81 -6.96 0.09
N ALA A 30 -0.16 -5.99 -0.55
CA ALA A 30 0.49 -4.88 0.13
C ALA A 30 -0.53 -4.01 0.88
N LEU A 31 -1.66 -3.68 0.24
CA LEU A 31 -2.78 -2.97 0.85
C LEU A 31 -3.36 -3.75 2.04
N SER A 32 -3.58 -5.06 1.87
CA SER A 32 -4.04 -5.94 2.95
C SER A 32 -3.10 -5.92 4.14
N TYR A 33 -1.79 -5.91 3.89
CA TYR A 33 -0.81 -5.85 4.94
C TYR A 33 -0.82 -4.51 5.69
N VAL A 34 -0.86 -3.37 4.99
CA VAL A 34 -0.84 -2.06 5.66
C VAL A 34 -2.14 -1.71 6.39
N ILE A 35 -3.26 -2.35 6.01
CA ILE A 35 -4.57 -2.17 6.65
C ILE A 35 -4.77 -3.17 7.79
N TYR A 36 -4.47 -4.46 7.58
CA TYR A 36 -4.80 -5.55 8.52
C TYR A 36 -3.60 -6.26 9.14
N GLY A 37 -2.38 -5.92 8.75
CA GLY A 37 -1.15 -6.58 9.20
C GLY A 37 -0.91 -7.97 8.59
N ARG A 38 -1.69 -8.39 7.59
CA ARG A 38 -1.57 -9.71 6.95
C ARG A 38 -1.84 -9.62 5.44
N GLN A 39 -1.13 -10.40 4.63
CA GLN A 39 -1.24 -10.35 3.16
C GLN A 39 -2.38 -11.22 2.61
N ASN A 40 -2.87 -12.19 3.38
CA ASN A 40 -3.79 -13.24 2.91
C ASN A 40 -5.27 -12.84 2.92
N LEU A 41 -5.59 -11.60 3.25
CA LEU A 41 -6.92 -11.01 3.10
C LEU A 41 -7.07 -10.24 1.78
N ASP A 42 -6.12 -10.44 0.85
CA ASP A 42 -6.06 -9.75 -0.44
C ASP A 42 -7.32 -9.96 -1.29
N ARG A 43 -7.93 -11.15 -1.27
CA ARG A 43 -9.14 -11.44 -2.04
C ARG A 43 -10.37 -10.68 -1.53
N GLU A 44 -10.56 -10.67 -0.21
CA GLU A 44 -11.65 -9.94 0.43
C GLU A 44 -11.47 -8.44 0.24
N LEU A 45 -10.25 -7.94 0.44
CA LEU A 45 -9.91 -6.55 0.20
C LEU A 45 -10.11 -6.15 -1.26
N ARG A 46 -9.65 -6.96 -2.22
CA ARG A 46 -9.86 -6.75 -3.66
C ARG A 46 -11.34 -6.62 -3.96
N LYS A 47 -12.16 -7.53 -3.46
CA LYS A 47 -13.62 -7.45 -3.65
C LYS A 47 -14.18 -6.11 -3.17
N ARG A 48 -13.83 -5.68 -1.94
CA ARG A 48 -14.31 -4.42 -1.38
C ARG A 48 -13.88 -3.19 -2.17
N ILE A 49 -12.63 -3.18 -2.65
CA ILE A 49 -12.10 -2.09 -3.48
C ILE A 49 -12.82 -2.05 -4.83
N VAL A 50 -12.95 -3.20 -5.50
CA VAL A 50 -13.62 -3.32 -6.81
C VAL A 50 -15.09 -2.92 -6.70
N ASP A 51 -15.80 -3.39 -5.66
CA ASP A 51 -17.19 -3.01 -5.38
C ASP A 51 -17.31 -1.48 -5.19
N HIS A 52 -16.40 -0.87 -4.41
CA HIS A 52 -16.37 0.59 -4.20
C HIS A 52 -16.20 1.37 -5.50
N VAL A 53 -15.35 0.87 -6.41
CA VAL A 53 -15.12 1.49 -7.73
C VAL A 53 -16.37 1.42 -8.60
N ILE A 54 -17.02 0.25 -8.70
CA ILE A 54 -18.20 0.11 -9.57
C ILE A 54 -19.40 0.90 -9.06
N GLU A 55 -19.57 1.00 -7.74
CA GLU A 55 -20.63 1.82 -7.12
C GLU A 55 -20.45 3.32 -7.42
N ARG A 56 -19.22 3.74 -7.69
CA ARG A 56 -18.83 5.14 -7.95
C ARG A 56 -18.20 5.30 -9.33
N TRP A 57 -18.64 4.50 -10.30
CA TRP A 57 -17.99 4.40 -11.60
C TRP A 57 -17.74 5.73 -12.29
N SER A 58 -18.68 6.68 -12.21
CA SER A 58 -18.52 8.02 -12.80
C SER A 58 -17.30 8.78 -12.28
N GLN A 59 -16.85 8.49 -11.06
CA GLN A 59 -15.66 9.09 -10.43
C GLN A 59 -14.37 8.36 -10.83
N PHE A 60 -14.45 7.06 -11.08
CA PHE A 60 -13.28 6.18 -11.27
C PHE A 60 -12.98 5.81 -12.73
N SER A 61 -13.94 5.97 -13.64
CA SER A 61 -13.83 5.53 -15.04
C SER A 61 -12.62 6.10 -15.79
N ILE A 62 -12.18 7.32 -15.45
CA ILE A 62 -11.02 7.97 -16.09
C ILE A 62 -9.67 7.44 -15.58
N MET A 63 -9.65 6.79 -14.41
CA MET A 63 -8.42 6.25 -13.80
C MET A 63 -8.36 4.72 -13.86
N SER A 64 -9.44 4.07 -14.27
CA SER A 64 -9.52 2.62 -14.41
C SER A 64 -8.83 2.17 -15.70
N HIS A 65 -7.57 1.78 -15.61
CA HIS A 65 -6.79 1.29 -16.75
C HIS A 65 -6.65 -0.23 -16.73
N ASP A 66 -6.72 -0.85 -17.90
CA ASP A 66 -6.33 -2.25 -18.12
C ASP A 66 -4.79 -2.40 -18.16
N SER A 67 -4.31 -3.62 -18.36
CA SER A 67 -2.86 -3.91 -18.45
C SER A 67 -2.14 -3.26 -19.64
N TYR A 68 -2.89 -2.77 -20.63
CA TYR A 68 -2.38 -2.07 -21.80
C TYR A 68 -2.41 -0.54 -21.63
N GLY A 69 -2.93 -0.05 -20.51
CA GLY A 69 -3.08 1.37 -20.22
C GLY A 69 -4.33 2.00 -20.83
N ASN A 70 -5.26 1.20 -21.36
CA ASN A 70 -6.53 1.71 -21.87
C ASN A 70 -7.55 1.83 -20.74
N ASN A 71 -8.41 2.85 -20.81
CA ASN A 71 -9.54 2.91 -19.90
C ASN A 71 -10.51 1.75 -20.16
N TYR A 72 -10.99 1.10 -19.10
CA TYR A 72 -12.10 0.16 -19.25
C TYR A 72 -13.33 0.87 -19.80
N ALA A 73 -14.01 0.21 -20.74
CA ALA A 73 -15.16 0.80 -21.43
C ALA A 73 -16.36 1.07 -20.49
N ASN A 74 -16.52 0.27 -19.44
CA ASN A 74 -17.60 0.38 -18.47
C ASN A 74 -17.29 -0.39 -17.17
N ALA A 75 -18.12 -0.17 -16.14
CA ALA A 75 -17.99 -0.81 -14.84
C ALA A 75 -18.03 -2.35 -14.90
N ASN A 76 -18.81 -2.94 -15.81
CA ASN A 76 -18.89 -4.39 -15.94
C ASN A 76 -17.59 -4.99 -16.49
N ALA A 77 -16.97 -4.33 -17.47
CA ALA A 77 -15.67 -4.73 -18.00
C ALA A 77 -14.58 -4.64 -16.92
N TYR A 78 -14.56 -3.54 -16.17
CA TYR A 78 -13.66 -3.36 -15.02
C TYR A 78 -13.89 -4.46 -13.97
N TYR A 79 -15.14 -4.71 -13.59
CA TYR A 79 -15.49 -5.74 -12.60
C TYR A 79 -15.03 -7.13 -13.02
N ALA A 80 -15.29 -7.51 -14.27
CA ALA A 80 -14.96 -8.83 -14.79
C ALA A 80 -13.45 -9.11 -14.79
N ASP A 81 -12.63 -8.10 -15.07
CA ASP A 81 -11.17 -8.22 -15.03
C ASP A 81 -10.63 -8.08 -13.60
N MET A 82 -10.93 -6.96 -12.92
CA MET A 82 -10.34 -6.67 -11.62
C MET A 82 -10.79 -7.58 -10.48
N SER A 83 -11.87 -8.34 -10.65
CA SER A 83 -12.27 -9.40 -9.71
C SER A 83 -11.37 -10.64 -9.77
N GLN A 84 -10.57 -10.82 -10.83
CA GLN A 84 -9.65 -11.94 -10.94
C GLN A 84 -8.50 -11.77 -9.94
N SER A 85 -8.05 -12.88 -9.32
CA SER A 85 -7.06 -12.82 -8.23
C SER A 85 -5.72 -12.23 -8.66
N ASN A 86 -5.34 -12.38 -9.93
CA ASN A 86 -3.99 -12.07 -10.41
C ASN A 86 -3.92 -10.85 -11.33
N THR A 87 -5.04 -10.14 -11.55
CA THR A 87 -5.03 -8.89 -12.33
C THR A 87 -4.36 -7.77 -11.53
N TYR A 88 -3.42 -7.07 -12.16
CA TYR A 88 -2.64 -6.02 -11.52
C TYR A 88 -3.55 -4.82 -11.23
N GLY A 89 -3.51 -4.34 -9.99
CA GLY A 89 -4.11 -3.04 -9.66
C GLY A 89 -3.09 -1.90 -9.78
N GLY A 90 -3.59 -0.67 -9.76
CA GLY A 90 -2.75 0.52 -9.84
C GLY A 90 -3.41 1.77 -9.25
N LEU A 91 -3.42 2.85 -10.04
CA LEU A 91 -3.92 4.17 -9.64
C LEU A 91 -5.36 4.14 -9.13
N CYS A 92 -6.25 3.47 -9.87
CA CYS A 92 -7.68 3.36 -9.53
C CYS A 92 -7.86 2.72 -8.14
N GLU A 93 -7.23 1.56 -7.93
CA GLU A 93 -7.38 0.78 -6.69
C GLU A 93 -6.74 1.49 -5.49
N LEU A 94 -5.60 2.16 -5.67
CA LEU A 94 -4.96 2.96 -4.61
C LEU A 94 -5.84 4.14 -4.19
N THR A 95 -6.47 4.81 -5.15
CA THR A 95 -7.39 5.92 -4.88
C THR A 95 -8.66 5.43 -4.19
N ALA A 96 -9.24 4.33 -4.68
CA ALA A 96 -10.42 3.69 -4.08
C ALA A 96 -10.14 3.20 -2.66
N ALA A 97 -9.00 2.55 -2.42
CA ALA A 97 -8.58 2.15 -1.07
C ALA A 97 -8.39 3.35 -0.15
N GLY A 98 -7.81 4.45 -0.65
CA GLY A 98 -7.59 5.66 0.15
C GLY A 98 -8.91 6.27 0.64
N GLN A 99 -9.93 6.28 -0.23
CA GLN A 99 -11.28 6.69 0.12
C GLN A 99 -11.97 5.71 1.08
N LEU A 100 -11.92 4.41 0.79
CA LEU A 100 -12.66 3.39 1.52
C LEU A 100 -12.16 3.19 2.96
N PHE A 101 -10.86 3.38 3.20
CA PHE A 101 -10.22 3.14 4.49
C PHE A 101 -9.78 4.41 5.20
N GLU A 102 -10.07 5.58 4.62
CA GLU A 102 -9.64 6.88 5.16
C GLU A 102 -8.13 6.91 5.42
N LEU A 103 -7.36 6.51 4.41
CA LEU A 103 -5.89 6.44 4.46
C LEU A 103 -5.25 7.26 3.36
N ILE A 104 -3.99 7.65 3.59
CA ILE A 104 -3.09 8.11 2.55
C ILE A 104 -2.10 6.99 2.22
N PHE A 105 -1.96 6.64 0.94
CA PHE A 105 -0.91 5.77 0.45
C PHE A 105 0.19 6.57 -0.23
N GLU A 106 1.39 6.57 0.36
CA GLU A 106 2.59 7.09 -0.27
C GLU A 106 3.34 5.95 -0.95
N VAL A 107 3.49 6.04 -2.27
CA VAL A 107 4.25 5.09 -3.07
C VAL A 107 5.65 5.65 -3.30
N TYR A 108 6.66 4.90 -2.90
CA TYR A 108 8.07 5.26 -3.05
C TYR A 108 8.75 4.40 -4.10
N ARG A 109 9.66 5.00 -4.86
CA ARG A 109 10.54 4.32 -5.83
C ARG A 109 11.96 4.82 -5.63
N ASN A 110 12.91 3.91 -5.42
CA ASN A 110 14.32 4.23 -5.17
C ASN A 110 14.50 5.25 -4.02
N GLY A 111 13.76 5.07 -2.92
CA GLY A 111 13.81 5.94 -1.74
C GLY A 111 13.17 7.33 -1.90
N LYS A 112 12.58 7.64 -3.07
CA LYS A 112 11.91 8.92 -3.34
C LYS A 112 10.40 8.74 -3.45
N LEU A 113 9.64 9.72 -2.97
CA LEU A 113 8.19 9.74 -3.14
C LEU A 113 7.88 9.80 -4.64
N TYR A 114 7.13 8.81 -5.12
CA TYR A 114 6.73 8.69 -6.51
C TYR A 114 5.30 9.18 -6.72
N ALA A 115 4.39 8.78 -5.83
CA ALA A 115 2.98 9.20 -5.87
C ALA A 115 2.35 9.15 -4.49
N LYS A 116 1.24 9.87 -4.31
CA LYS A 116 0.47 9.94 -3.08
C LYS A 116 -1.02 9.86 -3.41
N PHE A 117 -1.76 9.01 -2.70
CA PHE A 117 -3.19 8.76 -2.92
C PHE A 117 -3.96 8.87 -1.61
N GLY A 118 -5.16 9.44 -1.63
CA GLY A 118 -5.99 9.67 -0.43
C GLY A 118 -6.12 11.14 -0.06
N ASN A 119 -6.91 11.42 0.97
CA ASN A 119 -7.25 12.78 1.38
C ASN A 119 -6.29 13.28 2.47
N GLU A 120 -5.97 14.58 2.44
CA GLU A 120 -5.16 15.21 3.48
C GLU A 120 -5.79 15.05 4.87
N GLY A 121 -4.93 14.94 5.90
CA GLY A 121 -5.35 14.70 7.28
C GLY A 121 -5.48 13.21 7.65
N ASN A 122 -5.63 12.32 6.68
CA ASN A 122 -5.71 10.88 6.94
C ASN A 122 -4.36 10.26 7.30
N PRO A 123 -4.33 9.15 8.09
CA PRO A 123 -3.09 8.45 8.42
C PRO A 123 -2.36 7.92 7.18
N ILE A 124 -1.03 8.03 7.20
CA ILE A 124 -0.16 7.60 6.09
C ILE A 124 0.22 6.12 6.22
N ARG A 125 0.22 5.41 5.08
CA ARG A 125 0.83 4.10 4.87
C ARG A 125 1.75 4.16 3.66
N ARG A 126 2.89 3.47 3.74
CA ARG A 126 3.97 3.57 2.75
C ARG A 126 4.15 2.26 2.00
N LEU A 127 4.16 2.37 0.68
CA LEU A 127 4.36 1.26 -0.24
C LEU A 127 5.67 1.46 -0.99
N ARG A 128 6.35 0.35 -1.26
CA ARG A 128 7.56 0.30 -2.08
C ARG A 128 7.18 -0.19 -3.45
N PHE A 129 7.56 0.55 -4.49
CA PHE A 129 7.36 0.14 -5.87
C PHE A 129 8.71 -0.11 -6.56
N THR A 130 8.86 -1.30 -7.12
CA THR A 130 10.07 -1.70 -7.88
C THR A 130 9.73 -2.13 -9.29
N ASN A 131 10.74 -2.19 -10.16
CA ASN A 131 10.67 -2.51 -11.60
C ASN A 131 9.98 -1.42 -12.46
N ASN A 132 9.68 -1.77 -13.72
CA ASN A 132 9.05 -0.90 -14.71
C ASN A 132 7.52 -0.94 -14.59
N LEU A 133 6.81 0.05 -15.13
CA LEU A 133 5.35 0.19 -14.98
C LEU A 133 4.55 -1.04 -15.46
N SER A 134 5.06 -1.78 -16.45
CA SER A 134 4.44 -3.01 -16.98
C SER A 134 4.74 -4.29 -16.17
N SER A 135 5.65 -4.24 -15.20
CA SER A 135 6.07 -5.39 -14.37
C SER A 135 6.35 -4.99 -12.92
N GLY A 136 5.64 -3.94 -12.48
CA GLY A 136 5.84 -3.32 -11.18
C GLY A 136 5.52 -4.27 -10.03
N HIS A 137 6.34 -4.24 -8.98
CA HIS A 137 6.09 -5.01 -7.76
C HIS A 137 5.94 -4.09 -6.55
N PHE A 138 4.91 -4.35 -5.76
CA PHE A 138 4.63 -3.64 -4.52
C PHE A 138 5.10 -4.43 -3.30
N ASP A 139 5.97 -3.83 -2.50
CA ASP A 139 6.23 -4.23 -1.11
C ASP A 139 5.69 -3.17 -0.13
N VAL A 140 5.87 -3.39 1.17
CA VAL A 140 5.47 -2.43 2.22
C VAL A 140 6.69 -1.84 2.93
N TYR A 141 6.63 -0.54 3.24
CA TYR A 141 7.55 0.10 4.17
C TYR A 141 6.90 0.26 5.56
N LEU A 142 7.63 -0.18 6.59
CA LEU A 142 7.32 0.15 7.98
C LEU A 142 8.45 1.01 8.53
N GLN A 143 8.13 2.12 9.20
CA GLN A 143 9.16 2.96 9.80
C GLN A 143 9.97 2.13 10.80
N TYR A 144 11.29 2.19 10.67
CA TYR A 144 12.18 1.51 11.61
C TYR A 144 12.34 2.43 12.81
N GLU A 145 11.69 2.11 13.91
CA GLU A 145 12.00 2.72 15.19
C GLU A 145 13.34 2.15 15.64
N SER A 146 14.40 2.94 15.57
CA SER A 146 15.60 2.64 16.35
C SER A 146 15.18 2.66 17.80
N VAL A 147 15.31 1.55 18.50
CA VAL A 147 15.29 1.55 19.96
C VAL A 147 16.44 2.46 20.38
N SER A 148 16.13 3.71 20.70
CA SER A 148 17.05 4.56 21.43
C SER A 148 17.28 3.85 22.76
N PRO A 149 18.53 3.54 23.16
CA PRO A 149 18.78 3.14 24.52
C PRO A 149 18.50 4.37 25.38
N THR A 150 17.27 4.50 25.86
CA THR A 150 16.94 5.49 26.86
C THR A 150 17.82 5.18 28.08
N HIS A 151 18.70 6.11 28.41
CA HIS A 151 19.29 6.17 29.74
C HIS A 151 18.15 6.17 30.77
N SER A 152 18.22 5.20 31.72
CA SER A 152 17.92 5.29 33.16
C SER A 152 16.66 6.07 33.57
N SER A 153 15.70 5.56 34.35
CA SER A 153 15.77 4.65 35.50
C SER A 153 14.34 4.20 35.80
N ASP A 154 14.07 2.90 35.74
CA ASP A 154 12.96 2.27 36.48
C ASP A 154 13.16 0.75 36.38
N MET A 155 14.13 0.25 37.14
CA MET A 155 14.18 -1.17 37.49
C MET A 155 13.72 -1.27 38.94
N PRO A 156 12.60 -1.94 39.23
CA PRO A 156 12.23 -2.20 40.62
C PRO A 156 13.28 -3.15 41.22
N TYR A 157 13.83 -2.74 42.36
CA TYR A 157 14.65 -3.59 43.22
C TYR A 157 13.81 -4.80 43.65
N TYR A 158 14.22 -6.00 43.25
CA TYR A 158 13.76 -7.22 43.90
C TYR A 158 14.51 -7.36 45.22
N HIS A 159 13.79 -7.19 46.34
CA HIS A 159 14.24 -7.69 47.63
C HIS A 159 14.09 -9.21 47.63
N TYR A 160 15.20 -9.91 47.87
CA TYR A 160 15.18 -11.32 48.23
C TYR A 160 15.21 -11.37 49.76
N GLU A 161 14.15 -11.90 50.37
CA GLU A 161 14.19 -12.45 51.74
C GLU A 161 14.85 -13.84 51.72
#